data_AF-X1AVB8-F1
#
_entry.id   AF-X1AVB8-F1
#
_cell.length_a   1.000
_cell.length_b   1.000
_cell.length_c   1.000
_cell.angle_alpha   90.00
_cell.angle_beta   90.00
_cell.angle_gamma   90.00
#
_symmetry.space_group_name_H-M   'P 1'
#
loop_
_entity.id
_entity.type
_entity.pdbx_description
1 polymer ?
#
loop_
_entity_poly.entity_id
_entity_poly.type
_entity_poly.pdbx_seq_one_letter_code
_entity_poly.pdbx_strand_id
1 'polypeptide(L)'
;MQEIQVSAELLQYRTDDSSTRDLLESILRAVSKSAVIISETKTIEQLAELPLSERSLDDTLSESVKAATLLLEDVEFHLSLQVSGAQIRADEYLELLLSDLLANAYEHNPSD
;
A
#
# COMPACT_ATOMS: atom_id res chain seq x y z
N MET A 1 5.66 -17.47 1.06
CA MET A 1 4.94 -16.56 1.98
C MET A 1 3.49 -16.96 2.13
N GLN A 2 2.73 -17.11 1.03
CA GLN A 2 1.32 -17.51 1.06
C GLN A 2 1.05 -18.82 1.82
N GLU A 3 1.88 -19.86 1.66
CA GLU A 3 1.70 -21.12 2.40
C GLU A 3 1.95 -20.99 3.92
N ILE A 4 2.85 -20.10 4.34
CA ILE A 4 3.14 -19.86 5.76
C ILE A 4 1.97 -19.13 6.40
N GLN A 5 1.40 -18.15 5.68
CA GLN A 5 0.22 -17.41 6.11
C GLN A 5 -1.01 -18.33 6.26
N VAL A 6 -1.31 -19.13 5.23
CA VAL A 6 -2.41 -20.11 5.25
C VAL A 6 -2.22 -21.14 6.37
N SER A 7 -1.00 -21.61 6.58
CA SER A 7 -0.71 -22.58 7.65
C SER A 7 -0.88 -21.97 9.05
N ALA A 8 -0.48 -20.72 9.25
CA ALA A 8 -0.62 -20.03 10.53
C ALA A 8 -2.09 -19.69 10.84
N GLU A 9 -2.88 -19.26 9.84
CA GLU A 9 -4.33 -19.05 9.96
C GLU A 9 -5.07 -20.34 10.32
N LEU A 10 -4.72 -21.46 9.66
CA LEU A 10 -5.29 -22.78 9.96
C LEU A 10 -4.96 -23.27 11.38
N LEU A 11 -3.75 -23.01 11.86
CA LEU A 11 -3.33 -23.34 13.22
C LEU A 11 -4.02 -22.46 14.26
N GLN A 12 -4.25 -21.18 13.95
CA GLN A 12 -4.92 -20.25 14.84
C GLN A 12 -6.39 -20.64 15.04
N TYR A 13 -7.06 -21.10 13.98
CA TYR A 13 -8.43 -21.62 14.04
C TYR A 13 -8.56 -22.93 14.82
N ARG A 14 -7.48 -23.71 14.93
CA ARG A 14 -7.48 -25.04 15.57
C ARG A 14 -6.93 -25.06 16.99
N THR A 15 -6.40 -23.95 17.48
CA THR A 15 -5.82 -23.87 18.82
C THR A 15 -6.74 -23.11 19.78
N ASP A 16 -6.91 -23.63 20.99
CA ASP A 16 -7.66 -22.99 22.09
C ASP A 16 -6.73 -22.31 23.11
N ASP A 17 -5.41 -22.51 22.98
CA ASP A 17 -4.41 -21.88 23.84
C ASP A 17 -4.12 -20.45 23.39
N SER A 18 -4.35 -19.48 24.28
CA SER A 18 -4.14 -18.05 24.02
C SER A 18 -2.68 -17.75 23.69
N SER A 19 -1.75 -18.39 24.39
CA SER A 19 -0.31 -18.22 24.20
C SER A 19 0.12 -18.59 22.78
N THR A 20 -0.44 -19.68 22.26
CA THR A 20 -0.21 -20.15 20.89
C THR A 20 -0.89 -19.23 19.87
N ARG A 21 -2.07 -18.65 20.16
CA ARG A 21 -2.72 -17.67 19.28
C ARG A 21 -1.90 -16.39 19.14
N ASP A 22 -1.37 -15.85 20.24
CA ASP A 22 -0.54 -14.64 20.24
C ASP A 22 0.73 -14.85 19.41
N LEU A 23 1.33 -16.04 19.54
CA LEU A 23 2.54 -16.40 18.80
C LEU A 23 2.27 -16.55 17.30
N LEU A 24 1.12 -17.14 16.92
CA LEU A 24 0.67 -17.24 15.52
C LEU A 24 0.32 -15.87 14.94
N GLU A 25 -0.27 -14.98 15.73
CA GLU A 25 -0.55 -13.60 15.31
C GLU A 25 0.75 -12.83 15.05
N SER A 26 1.76 -13.00 15.92
CA SER A 26 3.09 -12.43 15.69
C SER A 26 3.74 -12.97 14.41
N ILE A 27 3.57 -14.26 14.11
CA ILE A 27 4.06 -14.88 12.86
C ILE A 27 3.33 -14.28 11.65
N LEU A 28 2.00 -14.13 11.70
CA LEU A 28 1.22 -13.53 10.63
C LEU A 28 1.65 -12.09 10.35
N ARG A 29 1.85 -11.28 11.41
CA ARG A 29 2.35 -9.90 11.27
C ARG A 29 3.74 -9.86 10.65
N ALA A 30 4.65 -10.72 11.07
CA ALA A 30 6.02 -10.78 10.52
C ALA A 30 6.01 -11.22 9.04
N VAL A 31 5.22 -12.23 8.70
CA VAL A 31 5.05 -12.71 7.32
C VAL A 31 4.47 -11.61 6.43
N SER A 32 3.45 -10.88 6.91
CA SER A 32 2.86 -9.77 6.17
C SER A 32 3.89 -8.64 5.92
N LYS A 33 4.67 -8.26 6.94
CA LYS A 33 5.75 -7.27 6.79
C LYS A 33 6.83 -7.72 5.80
N SER A 34 7.27 -8.97 5.88
CA SER A 34 8.25 -9.50 4.94
C SER A 34 7.70 -9.63 3.51
N ALA A 35 6.40 -9.90 3.35
CA ALA A 35 5.77 -9.91 2.04
C ALA A 35 5.73 -8.52 1.41
N VAL A 36 5.45 -7.47 2.21
CA VAL A 36 5.55 -6.07 1.79
C VAL A 36 6.98 -5.73 1.33
N ILE A 37 7.99 -6.00 2.15
CA ILE A 37 9.41 -5.73 1.82
C ILE A 37 9.87 -6.49 0.56
N ILE A 38 9.44 -7.75 0.39
CA ILE A 38 9.77 -8.54 -0.81
C ILE A 38 9.05 -7.96 -2.04
N SER A 39 7.80 -7.53 -1.90
CA SER A 39 7.06 -6.86 -2.96
C SER A 39 7.77 -5.58 -3.38
N GLU A 40 8.15 -4.72 -2.43
CA GLU A 40 8.90 -3.48 -2.67
C GLU A 40 10.23 -3.76 -3.37
N THR A 41 11.01 -4.74 -2.88
CA THR A 41 12.29 -5.12 -3.50
C THR A 41 12.12 -5.65 -4.92
N LYS A 42 11.10 -6.49 -5.17
CA LYS A 42 10.81 -7.03 -6.50
C LYS A 42 10.33 -5.94 -7.47
N THR A 43 9.55 -4.98 -6.97
CA THR A 43 9.12 -3.80 -7.72
C THR A 43 10.32 -2.96 -8.18
N ILE A 44 11.35 -2.81 -7.34
CA ILE A 44 12.59 -2.10 -7.69
C ILE A 44 13.37 -2.77 -8.83
N GLU A 45 13.45 -4.10 -8.86
CA GLU A 45 14.12 -4.82 -9.95
C GLU A 45 13.34 -4.76 -11.29
N GLN A 46 12.02 -4.62 -11.24
CA GLN A 46 11.14 -4.56 -12.41
C GLN A 46 10.98 -3.15 -13.00
N LEU A 47 11.33 -2.10 -12.24
CA LEU A 47 11.25 -0.70 -12.65
C LEU A 47 12.13 -0.35 -13.88
N ALA A 48 13.14 -1.17 -14.21
CA ALA A 48 14.03 -0.91 -15.33
C ALA A 48 13.44 -1.22 -16.72
N GLU A 49 12.32 -1.96 -16.82
CA GLU A 49 11.81 -2.48 -18.10
C GLU A 49 10.33 -2.18 -18.38
N LEU A 50 9.67 -1.35 -17.57
CA LEU A 50 8.23 -1.13 -17.73
C LEU A 50 7.91 -0.07 -18.80
N PRO A 51 6.98 -0.38 -19.73
CA PRO A 51 6.60 0.55 -20.77
C PRO A 51 5.79 1.71 -20.19
N LEU A 52 6.18 2.93 -20.51
CA LEU A 52 5.38 4.11 -20.21
C LEU A 52 4.14 4.14 -21.10
N SER A 53 2.98 4.38 -20.49
CA SER A 53 1.70 4.55 -21.16
C SER A 53 1.17 5.98 -20.98
N GLU A 54 0.35 6.45 -21.92
CA GLU A 54 -0.31 7.75 -21.80
C GLU A 54 -1.50 7.66 -20.84
N ARG A 55 -1.54 8.54 -19.84
CA ARG A 55 -2.51 8.50 -18.75
C ARG A 55 -2.92 9.92 -18.36
N SER A 56 -4.16 10.08 -17.90
CA SER A 56 -4.62 11.35 -17.32
C SER A 56 -4.08 11.50 -15.90
N LEU A 57 -3.29 12.55 -15.66
CA LEU A 57 -2.78 12.86 -14.33
C LEU A 57 -3.89 13.30 -13.39
N ASP A 58 -4.89 14.03 -13.91
CA ASP A 58 -6.07 14.46 -13.15
C ASP A 58 -6.83 13.28 -12.54
N ASP A 59 -7.11 12.27 -13.37
CA ASP A 59 -7.83 11.06 -12.94
C ASP A 59 -6.99 10.29 -11.92
N THR A 60 -5.71 10.04 -12.21
CA THR A 60 -4.81 9.33 -11.29
C THR A 60 -4.72 10.04 -9.93
N LEU A 61 -4.52 11.35 -9.88
CA LEU A 61 -4.46 12.10 -8.61
C LEU A 61 -5.80 12.06 -7.85
N SER A 62 -6.91 12.21 -8.57
CA SER A 62 -8.26 12.15 -7.98
C SER A 62 -8.55 10.77 -7.37
N GLU A 63 -8.17 9.70 -8.05
CA GLU A 63 -8.32 8.34 -7.58
C GLU A 63 -7.41 8.04 -6.38
N SER A 64 -6.14 8.45 -6.43
CA SER A 64 -5.20 8.29 -5.30
C SER A 64 -5.68 9.02 -4.04
N VAL A 65 -6.17 10.25 -4.18
CA VAL A 65 -6.71 11.02 -3.04
C VAL A 65 -7.97 10.35 -2.48
N LYS A 66 -8.91 9.92 -3.33
CA LYS A 66 -10.11 9.20 -2.86
C LYS A 66 -9.76 7.91 -2.13
N ALA A 67 -8.80 7.14 -2.65
CA ALA A 67 -8.34 5.92 -2.02
C ALA A 67 -7.73 6.20 -0.64
N ALA A 68 -6.89 7.24 -0.53
CA ALA A 68 -6.30 7.65 0.73
C ALA A 68 -7.35 8.11 1.75
N THR A 69 -8.34 8.90 1.35
CA THR A 69 -9.45 9.33 2.23
C THR A 69 -10.28 8.15 2.76
N LEU A 70 -10.40 7.05 2.00
CA LEU A 70 -11.10 5.85 2.45
C LEU A 70 -10.26 4.98 3.40
N LEU A 71 -8.94 5.01 3.27
CA LEU A 71 -8.02 4.14 3.99
C LEU A 71 -7.51 4.77 5.29
N LEU A 72 -7.30 6.09 5.29
CA LEU A 72 -6.67 6.84 6.37
C LEU A 72 -7.76 7.60 7.12
N GLU A 73 -8.07 7.14 8.33
CA GLU A 73 -9.08 7.74 9.21
C GLU A 73 -8.56 9.08 9.78
N ASP A 74 -9.48 9.95 10.23
CA ASP A 74 -9.18 11.19 10.95
C ASP A 74 -8.29 12.21 10.21
N VAL A 75 -8.24 12.18 8.88
CA VAL A 75 -7.54 13.18 8.05
C VAL A 75 -8.41 13.66 6.88
N GLU A 76 -8.31 14.95 6.55
CA GLU A 76 -8.96 15.53 5.37
C GLU A 76 -7.93 15.76 4.26
N PHE A 77 -8.13 15.12 3.11
CA PHE A 77 -7.32 15.37 1.92
C PHE A 77 -7.99 16.40 1.01
N HIS A 78 -7.22 17.38 0.54
CA HIS A 78 -7.70 18.39 -0.40
C HIS A 78 -6.86 18.39 -1.69
N LEU A 79 -7.50 18.24 -2.85
CA LEU A 79 -6.86 18.25 -4.15
C LEU A 79 -7.17 19.55 -4.90
N SER A 80 -6.13 20.30 -5.26
CA SER A 80 -6.23 21.52 -6.07
C SER A 80 -5.29 21.43 -7.25
N LEU A 81 -5.83 21.44 -8.47
CA LEU A 81 -5.08 21.37 -9.71
C LEU A 81 -5.02 22.75 -10.39
N GLN A 82 -3.82 23.23 -10.70
CA GLN A 82 -3.63 24.48 -11.46
C GLN A 82 -3.75 24.26 -12.98
N VAL A 83 -3.48 23.05 -13.44
CA VAL A 83 -3.57 22.63 -14.83
C VAL A 83 -4.46 21.41 -14.86
N SER A 84 -5.49 21.44 -15.71
CA SER A 84 -6.44 20.35 -15.89
C SER A 84 -6.27 19.68 -17.25
N GLY A 85 -6.59 18.39 -17.32
CA GLY A 85 -6.50 17.60 -18.55
C GLY A 85 -5.07 17.24 -18.94
N ALA A 86 -4.16 17.17 -17.97
CA ALA A 86 -2.78 16.83 -18.23
C ALA A 86 -2.65 15.35 -18.62
N GLN A 87 -2.12 15.11 -19.82
CA GLN A 87 -1.73 13.76 -20.27
C GLN A 87 -0.24 13.57 -20.02
N ILE A 88 0.11 12.53 -19.27
CA ILE A 88 1.50 12.20 -18.94
C ILE A 88 1.83 10.81 -19.42
N ARG A 89 3.14 10.54 -19.56
CA ARG A 89 3.66 9.20 -19.77
C ARG A 89 4.16 8.63 -18.46
N ALA A 90 3.47 7.64 -17.94
CA ALA A 90 3.81 6.99 -16.68
C ALA A 90 3.63 5.47 -16.79
N ASP A 91 4.33 4.75 -15.92
CA ASP A 91 4.15 3.33 -15.74
C ASP A 91 2.96 3.05 -14.79
N GLU A 92 2.76 1.77 -14.48
CA GLU A 92 1.74 1.29 -13.56
C GLU A 92 2.06 1.56 -12.08
N TYR A 93 3.27 2.04 -11.75
CA TYR A 93 3.68 2.31 -10.38
C TYR A 93 3.42 3.74 -9.93
N LEU A 94 2.91 4.61 -10.81
CA LEU A 94 2.55 5.98 -10.44
C LEU A 94 1.57 6.01 -9.25
N GLU A 95 0.55 5.16 -9.25
CA GLU A 95 -0.42 5.07 -8.16
C GLU A 95 0.21 4.60 -6.84
N LEU A 96 1.15 3.65 -6.94
CA LEU A 96 1.88 3.14 -5.79
C LEU A 96 2.73 4.26 -5.17
N LEU A 97 3.48 4.99 -5.99
CA LEU A 97 4.27 6.14 -5.56
C LEU A 97 3.40 7.20 -4.87
N LEU A 98 2.25 7.52 -5.45
CA LEU A 98 1.31 8.48 -4.86
C LEU A 98 0.76 7.99 -3.52
N SER A 99 0.40 6.71 -3.43
CA SER A 99 -0.05 6.09 -2.18
C SER A 99 1.02 6.19 -1.10
N ASP A 100 2.27 5.86 -1.42
CA ASP A 100 3.39 5.91 -0.48
C ASP A 100 3.63 7.34 0.02
N LEU A 101 3.57 8.33 -0.87
CA LEU A 101 3.70 9.74 -0.50
C LEU A 101 2.58 10.20 0.44
N LEU A 102 1.33 9.80 0.17
CA LEU A 102 0.18 10.16 1.00
C LEU A 102 0.23 9.49 2.38
N ALA A 103 0.61 8.21 2.45
CA ALA A 103 0.78 7.48 3.70
C ALA A 103 1.89 8.11 4.56
N ASN A 104 3.03 8.45 3.94
CA ASN A 104 4.13 9.13 4.62
C ASN A 104 3.74 10.53 5.13
N ALA A 105 2.95 11.28 4.35
CA ALA A 105 2.43 12.58 4.77
C ALA A 105 1.46 12.45 5.96
N TYR A 106 0.64 11.41 5.99
CA TYR A 106 -0.24 11.11 7.12
C TYR A 106 0.55 10.74 8.38
N GLU A 107 1.50 9.81 8.30
CA GLU A 107 2.30 9.35 9.44
C GLU A 107 3.10 10.47 10.11
N HIS A 108 3.56 11.45 9.32
CA HIS A 108 4.35 12.58 9.79
C HIS A 108 3.55 13.88 9.92
N ASN A 109 2.22 13.85 9.79
CA ASN A 109 1.41 15.02 10.03
C ASN A 109 1.45 15.37 11.54
N PRO A 110 1.98 16.54 11.94
CA PRO A 110 2.16 16.90 13.35
C PRO A 110 0.86 17.23 14.09
N SER A 111 -0.31 16.87 13.54
CA SER A 111 -1.63 17.17 14.11
C SER A 111 -2.06 16.18 15.19
N ASP A 112 -1.12 15.77 16.05
CA ASP A 112 -1.34 15.09 17.34
C ASP A 112 -1.14 16.11 18.49
#